data_AF-I5C3V9-F1
#
_entry.id   AF-I5C3V9-F1
#
_cell.length_a   1.000
_cell.length_b   1.000
_cell.length_c   1.000
_cell.angle_alpha   90.00
_cell.angle_beta   90.00
_cell.angle_gamma   90.00
#
_symmetry.space_group_name_H-M   'P 1'
#
loop_
_entity.id
_entity.type
_entity.pdbx_description
1 polymer ?
#
loop_
_entity_poly.entity_id
_entity_poly.type
_entity_poly.pdbx_seq_one_letter_code
_entity_poly.pdbx_strand_id
1 'polypeptide(L)'
;FNRTPDQKLVYTVGIGIKDMVRHDTDFVSRSVEKYLRMEFDWKRRPIDVRDEQVDFAGKTYRHLSFDTVPLEEVGEFDAYREAWDGFNKKTKRCLRTVSEFEGFTEYMETKKLPPDISAYMGTPTKRLRRDLCRAFKNREAGFESVLSKRRVTHQEFCDALSDCGLGCKITDLDNAKRYPFEPHHSAATDEVITILQKLKDRHFPELDIGAFLPEVDDTVVEQVAA
;
A
#
# COMPACT_ATOMS: atom_id res chain seq x y z
N PHE A 1 1.60 -14.95 -21.32
CA PHE A 1 0.46 -14.02 -21.15
C PHE A 1 -0.60 -14.55 -20.16
N ASN A 2 -1.15 -15.76 -20.32
CA ASN A 2 -2.14 -16.36 -19.40
C ASN A 2 -1.53 -17.07 -18.17
N ARG A 3 -0.56 -16.45 -17.49
CA ARG A 3 -0.08 -17.01 -16.22
C ARG A 3 -1.10 -16.80 -15.12
N THR A 4 -1.20 -17.65 -14.11
CA THR A 4 -1.90 -17.34 -12.86
C THR A 4 -0.92 -17.44 -11.69
N PRO A 5 -1.17 -16.74 -10.57
CA PRO A 5 -0.28 -16.82 -9.42
C PRO A 5 -0.07 -18.26 -8.96
N ASP A 6 -1.07 -19.11 -9.00
CA ASP A 6 -0.90 -20.49 -8.51
C ASP A 6 -0.45 -21.48 -9.58
N GLN A 7 -0.17 -21.01 -10.80
CA GLN A 7 0.32 -21.89 -11.85
C GLN A 7 1.72 -22.42 -11.53
N LYS A 8 1.82 -23.75 -11.51
CA LYS A 8 3.06 -24.48 -11.29
C LYS A 8 3.44 -25.25 -12.54
N LEU A 9 4.74 -25.35 -12.78
CA LEU A 9 5.34 -26.26 -13.75
C LEU A 9 6.04 -27.37 -12.97
N VAL A 10 5.65 -28.60 -13.24
CA VAL A 10 6.26 -29.79 -12.65
C VAL A 10 7.13 -30.42 -13.73
N TYR A 11 8.39 -30.62 -13.42
CA TYR A 11 9.31 -31.29 -14.31
C TYR A 11 10.28 -32.16 -13.53
N THR A 12 10.68 -33.25 -14.15
CA THR A 12 11.62 -34.20 -13.58
C THR A 12 13.03 -33.82 -14.02
N VAL A 13 13.91 -33.59 -13.05
CA VAL A 13 15.34 -33.29 -13.28
C VAL A 13 16.18 -34.31 -12.54
N GLY A 14 17.26 -34.77 -13.16
CA GLY A 14 18.28 -35.55 -12.47
C GLY A 14 18.91 -34.75 -11.34
N ILE A 15 19.28 -35.43 -10.25
CA ILE A 15 20.10 -34.79 -9.21
C ILE A 15 21.43 -34.31 -9.82
N GLY A 16 21.90 -33.16 -9.33
CA GLY A 16 23.16 -32.60 -9.78
C GLY A 16 24.35 -33.41 -9.26
N ILE A 17 25.46 -33.38 -10.00
CA ILE A 17 26.72 -34.04 -9.61
C ILE A 17 27.17 -33.63 -8.20
N LYS A 18 26.95 -32.35 -7.84
CA LYS A 18 27.24 -31.83 -6.49
C LYS A 18 26.49 -32.58 -5.39
N ASP A 19 25.22 -32.91 -5.61
CA ASP A 19 24.40 -33.61 -4.62
C ASP A 19 24.74 -35.10 -4.57
N MET A 20 25.06 -35.71 -5.71
CA MET A 20 25.57 -37.10 -5.80
C MET A 20 26.83 -37.28 -4.94
N VAL A 21 27.80 -36.38 -5.07
CA VAL A 21 29.06 -36.43 -4.30
C VAL A 21 28.83 -36.15 -2.82
N ARG A 22 27.92 -35.23 -2.46
CA ARG A 22 27.66 -34.87 -1.07
C ARG A 22 26.90 -35.93 -0.29
N HIS A 23 26.02 -36.66 -0.97
CA HIS A 23 25.12 -37.62 -0.34
C HIS A 23 25.51 -39.07 -0.63
N ASP A 24 26.60 -39.30 -1.38
CA ASP A 24 27.06 -40.61 -1.86
C ASP A 24 25.91 -41.39 -2.53
N THR A 25 25.18 -40.69 -3.40
CA THR A 25 23.99 -41.21 -4.08
C THR A 25 24.20 -41.33 -5.58
N ASP A 26 23.69 -42.43 -6.15
CA ASP A 26 23.60 -42.62 -7.58
C ASP A 26 22.63 -41.64 -8.24
N PHE A 27 22.71 -41.49 -9.57
CA PHE A 27 21.85 -40.58 -10.32
C PHE A 27 20.37 -40.95 -10.18
N VAL A 28 19.68 -40.20 -9.33
CA VAL A 28 18.23 -40.31 -9.11
C VAL A 28 17.53 -39.11 -9.75
N SER A 29 16.37 -39.33 -10.35
CA SER A 29 15.52 -38.26 -10.85
C SER A 29 14.64 -37.68 -9.73
N ARG A 30 14.65 -36.36 -9.57
CA ARG A 30 13.80 -35.62 -8.64
C ARG A 30 12.72 -34.84 -9.40
N SER A 31 11.48 -34.94 -8.92
CA SER A 31 10.41 -34.03 -9.36
C SER A 31 10.58 -32.67 -8.69
N VAL A 32 10.64 -31.61 -9.50
CA VAL A 32 10.75 -30.23 -9.03
C VAL A 32 9.51 -29.46 -9.46
N GLU A 33 8.86 -28.82 -8.50
CA GLU A 33 7.77 -27.88 -8.74
C GLU A 33 8.31 -26.45 -8.76
N LYS A 34 8.03 -25.70 -9.82
CA LYS A 34 8.39 -24.28 -9.92
C LYS A 34 7.17 -23.44 -10.25
N TYR A 35 6.96 -22.34 -9.54
CA TYR A 35 5.89 -21.38 -9.84
C TYR A 35 6.24 -20.58 -11.11
N LEU A 36 5.25 -20.38 -11.98
CA LEU A 36 5.41 -19.68 -13.26
C LEU A 36 5.16 -18.15 -13.15
N ARG A 37 5.38 -17.59 -11.97
CA ARG A 37 5.13 -16.17 -11.67
C ARG A 37 6.15 -15.23 -12.32
N MET A 38 7.34 -15.75 -12.69
CA MET A 38 8.46 -14.98 -13.25
C MET A 38 8.76 -13.75 -12.39
N GLU A 39 8.92 -13.98 -11.09
CA GLU A 39 9.18 -12.91 -10.14
C GLU A 39 10.54 -12.27 -10.44
N PHE A 40 10.59 -10.95 -10.35
CA PHE A 40 11.83 -10.21 -10.46
C PHE A 40 12.69 -10.49 -9.23
N ASP A 41 13.99 -10.69 -9.41
CA ASP A 41 14.89 -11.16 -8.34
C ASP A 41 15.30 -10.03 -7.36
N TRP A 42 14.81 -8.81 -7.57
CA TRP A 42 15.02 -7.61 -6.74
C TRP A 42 16.49 -7.25 -6.45
N LYS A 43 17.45 -7.84 -7.14
CA LYS A 43 18.88 -7.50 -7.05
C LYS A 43 19.26 -6.12 -7.60
N ARG A 44 18.31 -5.46 -8.27
CA ARG A 44 18.46 -4.16 -8.90
C ARG A 44 17.22 -3.35 -8.60
N ARG A 45 17.37 -2.03 -8.43
CA ARG A 45 16.24 -1.13 -8.23
C ARG A 45 15.55 -0.87 -9.57
N PRO A 46 14.23 -1.10 -9.68
CA PRO A 46 13.46 -0.71 -10.87
C PRO A 46 13.36 0.83 -10.95
N ILE A 47 13.54 1.36 -12.15
CA ILE A 47 13.39 2.78 -12.52
C ILE A 47 12.57 2.87 -13.81
N ASP A 48 12.00 4.04 -14.10
CA ASP A 48 11.17 4.29 -15.30
C ASP A 48 10.09 3.22 -15.56
N VAL A 49 9.14 3.14 -14.63
CA VAL A 49 8.11 2.11 -14.63
C VAL A 49 6.99 2.49 -15.59
N ARG A 50 6.70 1.62 -16.56
CA ARG A 50 5.73 1.88 -17.63
C ARG A 50 4.95 0.62 -18.03
N ASP A 51 3.74 0.83 -18.50
CA ASP A 51 2.92 -0.22 -19.11
C ASP A 51 3.17 -0.24 -20.62
N GLU A 52 3.90 -1.24 -21.10
CA GLU A 52 4.16 -1.44 -22.54
C GLU A 52 3.14 -2.40 -23.15
N GLN A 53 2.76 -2.13 -24.40
CA GLN A 53 1.93 -3.04 -25.19
C GLN A 53 2.82 -3.90 -26.07
N VAL A 54 2.63 -5.22 -25.98
CA VAL A 54 3.39 -6.21 -26.74
C VAL A 54 2.43 -7.08 -27.54
N ASP A 55 2.63 -7.12 -28.85
CA ASP A 55 1.89 -7.97 -29.76
C ASP A 55 2.55 -9.34 -29.86
N PHE A 56 1.81 -10.39 -29.48
CA PHE A 56 2.28 -11.77 -29.61
C PHE A 56 1.15 -12.69 -30.06
N ALA A 57 1.43 -13.51 -31.08
CA ALA A 57 0.47 -14.46 -31.65
C ALA A 57 -0.88 -13.82 -32.04
N GLY A 58 -0.83 -12.61 -32.62
CA GLY A 58 -2.02 -11.87 -33.08
C GLY A 58 -2.88 -11.27 -31.96
N LYS A 59 -2.36 -11.19 -30.73
CA LYS A 59 -3.02 -10.57 -29.58
C LYS A 59 -2.10 -9.53 -28.95
N THR A 60 -2.67 -8.36 -28.63
CA THR A 60 -1.99 -7.29 -27.90
C THR A 60 -2.14 -7.52 -26.40
N TYR A 61 -1.03 -7.48 -25.68
CA TYR A 61 -1.00 -7.65 -24.23
C TYR A 61 -0.31 -6.47 -23.56
N ARG A 62 -0.80 -6.08 -22.38
CA ARG A 62 -0.16 -5.07 -21.54
C ARG A 62 0.80 -5.70 -20.56
N HIS A 63 2.00 -5.15 -20.46
CA HIS A 63 3.07 -5.62 -19.59
C HIS A 63 3.75 -4.49 -18.86
N LEU A 64 3.97 -4.72 -17.57
CA LEU A 64 4.88 -3.95 -16.75
C LEU A 64 6.30 -4.09 -17.33
N SER A 65 6.88 -2.96 -17.69
CA SER A 65 8.25 -2.79 -18.13
C SER A 65 8.90 -1.73 -17.24
N PHE A 66 10.17 -1.92 -16.91
CA PHE A 66 10.94 -0.95 -16.14
C PHE A 66 12.43 -1.16 -16.45
N ASP A 67 13.17 -0.05 -16.43
CA ASP A 67 14.61 -0.07 -16.46
C ASP A 67 15.17 -0.36 -15.05
N THR A 68 16.47 -0.63 -14.93
CA THR A 68 17.02 -1.02 -13.62
C THR A 68 18.40 -0.44 -13.34
N VAL A 69 18.59 0.07 -12.13
CA VAL A 69 19.89 0.51 -11.59
C VAL A 69 20.39 -0.47 -10.54
N PRO A 70 21.70 -0.66 -10.39
CA PRO A 70 22.24 -1.49 -9.33
C PRO A 70 21.83 -0.96 -7.95
N LEU A 71 21.71 -1.87 -6.98
CA LEU A 71 21.61 -1.51 -5.57
C LEU A 71 23.03 -1.30 -5.03
N GLU A 72 23.25 -0.22 -4.29
CA GLU A 72 24.57 0.12 -3.75
C GLU A 72 24.88 -0.65 -2.46
N GLU A 73 23.84 -1.05 -1.70
CA GLU A 73 23.98 -1.69 -0.40
C GLU A 73 23.24 -3.03 -0.32
N VAL A 74 23.84 -4.01 0.37
CA VAL A 74 23.24 -5.33 0.62
C VAL A 74 22.00 -5.21 1.51
N GLY A 75 21.99 -4.28 2.48
CA GLY A 75 20.84 -4.04 3.35
C GLY A 75 19.60 -3.59 2.56
N GLU A 76 19.79 -2.81 1.50
CA GLU A 76 18.70 -2.41 0.60
C GLU A 76 18.11 -3.64 -0.11
N PHE A 77 18.97 -4.54 -0.61
CA PHE A 77 18.53 -5.79 -1.23
C PHE A 77 17.71 -6.67 -0.28
N ASP A 78 18.19 -6.85 0.95
CA ASP A 78 17.48 -7.65 1.95
C ASP A 78 16.12 -7.03 2.29
N ALA A 79 16.05 -5.70 2.41
CA ALA A 79 14.80 -4.98 2.63
C ALA A 79 13.79 -5.16 1.48
N TYR A 80 14.23 -5.05 0.22
CA TYR A 80 13.38 -5.30 -0.95
C TYR A 80 12.84 -6.73 -0.96
N ARG A 81 13.73 -7.70 -0.71
CA ARG A 81 13.37 -9.13 -0.72
C ARG A 81 12.38 -9.45 0.39
N GLU A 82 12.61 -8.96 1.60
CA GLU A 82 11.73 -9.19 2.74
C GLU A 82 10.38 -8.46 2.58
N ALA A 83 10.36 -7.28 1.95
CA ALA A 83 9.14 -6.58 1.59
C ALA A 83 8.33 -7.38 0.56
N TRP A 84 8.98 -7.90 -0.49
CA TRP A 84 8.32 -8.70 -1.51
C TRP A 84 7.74 -10.01 -0.95
N ASP A 85 8.51 -10.72 -0.12
CA ASP A 85 8.07 -11.95 0.54
C ASP A 85 6.86 -11.68 1.45
N GLY A 86 6.86 -10.55 2.17
CA GLY A 86 5.75 -10.09 2.98
C GLY A 86 4.50 -9.77 2.16
N PHE A 87 4.66 -9.01 1.07
CA PHE A 87 3.60 -8.64 0.13
C PHE A 87 2.92 -9.88 -0.48
N ASN A 88 3.72 -10.90 -0.81
CA ASN A 88 3.26 -12.17 -1.37
C ASN A 88 2.89 -13.22 -0.32
N LYS A 89 2.89 -12.92 0.98
CA LYS A 89 2.62 -13.94 2.00
C LYS A 89 1.15 -14.38 2.01
N LYS A 90 0.22 -13.41 1.95
CA LYS A 90 -1.23 -13.66 2.03
C LYS A 90 -1.88 -13.94 0.68
N THR A 91 -1.49 -13.19 -0.33
CA THR A 91 -2.03 -13.32 -1.68
C THR A 91 -0.85 -13.36 -2.63
N LYS A 92 -0.70 -14.48 -3.34
CA LYS A 92 0.32 -14.61 -4.37
C LYS A 92 -0.05 -13.70 -5.53
N ARG A 93 0.85 -12.79 -5.91
CA ARG A 93 0.62 -11.81 -6.98
C ARG A 93 1.59 -12.04 -8.12
N CYS A 94 1.18 -11.63 -9.32
CA CYS A 94 2.05 -11.55 -10.49
C CYS A 94 2.06 -10.09 -10.94
N LEU A 95 3.20 -9.40 -10.86
CA LEU A 95 3.31 -8.04 -11.38
C LEU A 95 3.11 -8.07 -12.90
N ARG A 96 2.08 -7.37 -13.38
CA ARG A 96 1.80 -7.20 -14.81
C ARG A 96 1.49 -5.77 -15.17
N THR A 97 1.06 -4.97 -14.22
CA THR A 97 0.64 -3.59 -14.45
C THR A 97 1.39 -2.65 -13.54
N VAL A 98 1.50 -1.39 -13.96
CA VAL A 98 2.04 -0.30 -13.13
C VAL A 98 1.29 -0.19 -11.81
N SER A 99 -0.04 -0.29 -11.81
CA SER A 99 -0.85 -0.22 -10.58
C SER A 99 -0.52 -1.33 -9.57
N GLU A 100 -0.26 -2.56 -10.03
CA GLU A 100 0.18 -3.64 -9.15
C GLU A 100 1.58 -3.39 -8.57
N PHE A 101 2.45 -2.76 -9.36
CA PHE A 101 3.79 -2.35 -8.92
C PHE A 101 3.73 -1.20 -7.92
N GLU A 102 2.91 -0.19 -8.14
CA GLU A 102 2.65 0.91 -7.19
C GLU A 102 2.15 0.36 -5.85
N GLY A 103 1.23 -0.61 -5.87
CA GLY A 103 0.78 -1.26 -4.64
C GLY A 103 1.90 -2.00 -3.88
N PHE A 104 2.91 -2.54 -4.58
CA PHE A 104 4.10 -3.09 -3.95
C PHE A 104 5.02 -2.00 -3.40
N THR A 105 5.24 -0.93 -4.15
CA THR A 105 6.06 0.22 -3.72
C THR A 105 5.46 0.86 -2.48
N GLU A 106 4.15 1.08 -2.43
CA GLU A 106 3.45 1.58 -1.25
C GLU A 106 3.67 0.64 -0.06
N TYR A 107 3.52 -0.68 -0.24
CA TYR A 107 3.78 -1.65 0.82
C TYR A 107 5.22 -1.58 1.33
N MET A 108 6.20 -1.44 0.43
CA MET A 108 7.61 -1.32 0.81
C MET A 108 7.87 -0.03 1.60
N GLU A 109 7.36 1.11 1.14
CA GLU A 109 7.50 2.38 1.86
C GLU A 109 6.84 2.33 3.25
N THR A 110 5.69 1.67 3.37
CA THR A 110 5.07 1.47 4.70
C THR A 110 5.94 0.62 5.63
N LYS A 111 6.74 -0.30 5.09
CA LYS A 111 7.61 -1.20 5.86
C LYS A 111 8.93 -0.55 6.28
N LYS A 112 9.43 0.43 5.52
CA LYS A 112 10.65 1.19 5.85
C LYS A 112 10.46 2.09 7.09
N LEU A 113 9.21 2.41 7.43
CA LEU A 113 8.91 3.22 8.60
C LEU A 113 9.13 2.44 9.90
N PRO A 114 9.48 3.14 11.01
CA PRO A 114 9.68 2.52 12.31
C PRO A 114 8.52 1.59 12.70
N PRO A 115 8.75 0.45 13.37
CA PRO A 115 7.72 -0.54 13.69
C PRO A 115 6.54 0.02 14.49
N ASP A 116 6.79 0.98 15.38
CA ASP A 116 5.76 1.72 16.13
C ASP A 116 4.90 2.63 15.25
N ILE A 117 5.38 3.00 14.06
CA ILE A 117 4.63 3.83 13.10
C ILE A 117 3.99 2.92 12.05
N SER A 118 4.71 1.93 11.51
CA SER A 118 4.24 1.02 10.47
C SER A 118 3.14 0.07 10.94
N ALA A 119 3.16 -0.39 12.20
CA ALA A 119 2.07 -1.18 12.78
C ALA A 119 0.78 -0.37 12.93
N TYR A 120 0.90 0.96 13.10
CA TYR A 120 -0.21 1.89 13.24
C TYR A 120 -0.65 2.51 11.91
N MET A 121 0.17 2.44 10.87
CA MET A 121 -0.18 2.83 9.51
C MET A 121 -1.04 1.75 8.86
N GLY A 122 -2.32 1.73 9.23
CA GLY A 122 -3.34 1.15 8.37
C GLY A 122 -3.37 1.81 6.98
N THR A 123 -4.20 1.28 6.08
CA THR A 123 -4.52 1.94 4.80
C THR A 123 -4.84 3.43 5.00
N PRO A 124 -4.58 4.32 4.03
CA PRO A 124 -4.88 5.75 4.16
C PRO A 124 -6.29 6.02 4.71
N THR A 125 -7.28 5.25 4.27
CA THR A 125 -8.67 5.26 4.77
C THR A 125 -8.81 4.91 6.25
N LYS A 126 -8.03 3.95 6.78
CA LYS A 126 -8.03 3.61 8.22
C LYS A 126 -7.41 4.71 9.07
N ARG A 127 -6.35 5.35 8.57
CA ARG A 127 -5.70 6.51 9.22
C ARG A 127 -6.67 7.69 9.26
N LEU A 128 -7.25 8.04 8.12
CA LEU A 128 -8.28 9.07 8.02
C LEU A 128 -9.45 8.82 9.00
N ARG A 129 -9.95 7.59 9.08
CA ARG A 129 -11.01 7.22 10.03
C ARG A 129 -10.61 7.46 11.48
N ARG A 130 -9.42 7.01 11.86
CA ARG A 130 -8.89 7.18 13.21
C ARG A 130 -8.78 8.67 13.55
N ASP A 131 -8.24 9.45 12.63
CA ASP A 131 -7.99 10.88 12.81
C ASP A 131 -9.32 11.66 12.88
N LEU A 132 -10.30 11.36 12.02
CA LEU A 132 -11.66 11.90 12.10
C LEU A 132 -12.36 11.56 13.42
N CYS A 133 -12.26 10.32 13.90
CA CYS A 133 -12.83 9.93 15.18
C CYS A 133 -12.17 10.68 16.36
N ARG A 134 -10.84 10.88 16.31
CA ARG A 134 -10.10 11.65 17.33
C ARG A 134 -10.51 13.12 17.31
N ALA A 135 -10.53 13.75 16.13
CA ALA A 135 -10.95 15.13 15.94
C ALA A 135 -12.37 15.37 16.46
N PHE A 136 -13.32 14.47 16.13
CA PHE A 136 -14.70 14.57 16.62
C PHE A 136 -14.81 14.50 18.15
N LYS A 137 -14.04 13.61 18.81
CA LYS A 137 -14.09 13.45 20.27
C LYS A 137 -13.38 14.56 21.01
N ASN A 138 -12.30 15.11 20.44
CA ASN A 138 -11.54 16.22 21.00
C ASN A 138 -12.11 17.60 20.61
N ARG A 139 -13.11 17.63 19.72
CA ARG A 139 -13.74 18.86 19.19
C ARG A 139 -12.77 19.74 18.39
N GLU A 140 -11.87 19.12 17.65
CA GLU A 140 -10.86 19.82 16.83
C GLU A 140 -11.21 19.75 15.34
N ALA A 141 -10.40 20.37 14.47
CA ALA A 141 -10.57 20.37 13.01
C ALA A 141 -11.97 20.78 12.51
N GLY A 142 -12.58 21.78 13.17
CA GLY A 142 -13.91 22.31 12.83
C GLY A 142 -15.08 21.61 13.54
N PHE A 143 -14.86 20.50 14.24
CA PHE A 143 -15.93 19.82 14.99
C PHE A 143 -16.45 20.60 16.20
N GLU A 144 -15.70 21.57 16.73
CA GLU A 144 -16.19 22.53 17.74
C GLU A 144 -17.41 23.31 17.24
N SER A 145 -17.30 23.90 16.04
CA SER A 145 -18.37 24.64 15.38
C SER A 145 -19.56 23.75 15.02
N VAL A 146 -19.31 22.52 14.58
CA VAL A 146 -20.39 21.55 14.29
C VAL A 146 -21.17 21.22 15.56
N LEU A 147 -20.47 20.84 16.64
CA LEU A 147 -21.09 20.35 17.87
C LEU A 147 -21.74 21.45 18.71
N SER A 148 -21.32 22.70 18.54
CA SER A 148 -21.98 23.86 19.14
C SER A 148 -23.28 24.22 18.44
N LYS A 149 -23.35 24.06 17.11
CA LYS A 149 -24.56 24.32 16.31
C LYS A 149 -25.61 23.20 16.40
N ARG A 150 -25.16 21.94 16.50
CA ARG A 150 -26.05 20.77 16.56
C ARG A 150 -25.47 19.67 17.43
N ARG A 151 -26.34 19.01 18.19
CA ARG A 151 -25.98 17.74 18.85
C ARG A 151 -25.89 16.63 17.80
N VAL A 152 -24.68 16.10 17.59
CA VAL A 152 -24.43 14.95 16.72
C VAL A 152 -24.23 13.72 17.58
N THR A 153 -25.03 12.67 17.37
CA THR A 153 -24.87 11.40 18.09
C THR A 153 -23.71 10.58 17.53
N HIS A 154 -23.16 9.65 18.33
CA HIS A 154 -22.10 8.74 17.84
C HIS A 154 -22.58 7.91 16.64
N GLN A 155 -23.85 7.52 16.60
CA GLN A 155 -24.43 6.77 15.49
C GLN A 155 -24.50 7.63 14.23
N GLU A 156 -25.03 8.86 14.33
CA GLU A 156 -25.07 9.80 13.21
C GLU A 156 -23.69 10.06 12.60
N PHE A 157 -22.66 10.19 13.45
CA PHE A 157 -21.29 10.36 12.97
C PHE A 157 -20.79 9.11 12.20
N CYS A 158 -21.03 7.91 12.74
CA CYS A 158 -20.68 6.67 12.05
C CYS A 158 -21.41 6.52 10.70
N ASP A 159 -22.68 6.92 10.65
CA ASP A 159 -23.51 6.87 9.45
C ASP A 159 -23.01 7.88 8.40
N ALA A 160 -22.66 9.11 8.82
CA ALA A 160 -22.09 10.12 7.94
C ALA A 160 -20.77 9.67 7.30
N LEU A 161 -19.89 9.06 8.09
CA LEU A 161 -18.64 8.49 7.58
C LEU A 161 -18.91 7.35 6.59
N SER A 162 -19.86 6.47 6.92
CA SER A 162 -20.21 5.33 6.06
C SER A 162 -20.82 5.78 4.73
N ASP A 163 -21.67 6.82 4.73
CA ASP A 163 -22.23 7.44 3.53
C ASP A 163 -21.14 8.04 2.61
N CYS A 164 -20.04 8.52 3.19
CA CYS A 164 -18.91 9.04 2.43
C CYS A 164 -17.93 7.95 1.93
N GLY A 165 -18.22 6.67 2.21
CA GLY A 165 -17.39 5.53 1.80
C GLY A 165 -16.36 5.08 2.85
N LEU A 166 -16.47 5.56 4.09
CA LEU A 166 -15.54 5.26 5.18
C LEU A 166 -16.25 4.55 6.33
N GLY A 167 -16.20 3.22 6.34
CA GLY A 167 -16.91 2.42 7.33
C GLY A 167 -16.40 2.67 8.75
N CYS A 168 -17.27 3.10 9.67
CA CYS A 168 -16.94 3.43 11.06
C CYS A 168 -17.87 2.71 12.03
N LYS A 169 -17.33 2.26 13.18
CA LYS A 169 -18.12 1.67 14.27
C LYS A 169 -18.09 2.57 15.51
N ILE A 170 -19.13 2.49 16.35
CA ILE A 170 -19.17 3.24 17.63
C ILE A 170 -17.95 2.91 18.51
N THR A 171 -17.48 1.66 18.48
CA THR A 171 -16.26 1.23 19.20
C THR A 171 -15.02 2.01 18.79
N ASP A 172 -14.94 2.47 17.54
CA ASP A 172 -13.82 3.27 17.05
C ASP A 172 -13.82 4.66 17.72
N LEU A 173 -15.00 5.26 17.91
CA LEU A 173 -15.18 6.53 18.61
C LEU A 173 -14.87 6.44 20.10
N ASP A 174 -15.27 5.34 20.75
CA ASP A 174 -15.01 5.14 22.18
C ASP A 174 -13.51 4.99 22.46
N ASN A 175 -12.79 4.32 21.56
CA ASN A 175 -11.34 4.20 21.63
C ASN A 175 -10.62 5.51 21.27
N ALA A 176 -11.19 6.32 20.38
CA ALA A 176 -10.57 7.56 19.92
C ALA A 176 -10.39 8.61 21.03
N LYS A 177 -11.30 8.67 22.02
CA LYS A 177 -11.20 9.61 23.15
C LYS A 177 -9.92 9.46 23.98
N ARG A 178 -9.25 8.30 23.90
CA ARG A 178 -8.04 8.01 24.69
C ARG A 178 -6.81 8.76 24.19
N TYR A 179 -6.85 9.30 22.96
CA TYR A 179 -5.70 9.89 22.31
C TYR A 179 -6.04 11.28 21.76
N PRO A 180 -5.09 12.23 21.77
CA PRO A 180 -5.27 13.54 21.16
C PRO A 180 -5.41 13.41 19.63
N PHE A 181 -6.00 14.43 19.02
CA PHE A 181 -5.93 14.59 17.57
C PHE A 181 -4.57 15.20 17.23
N GLU A 182 -3.94 14.67 16.19
CA GLU A 182 -2.66 15.14 15.66
C GLU A 182 -2.93 15.66 14.24
N PRO A 183 -2.86 16.98 14.01
CA PRO A 183 -3.09 17.55 12.70
C PRO A 183 -2.08 17.06 11.64
N HIS A 184 -2.46 17.18 10.37
CA HIS A 184 -1.59 16.97 9.20
C HIS A 184 -1.00 15.56 9.04
N HIS A 185 -1.60 14.57 9.69
CA HIS A 185 -1.08 13.20 9.73
C HIS A 185 -1.67 12.28 8.64
N SER A 186 -2.81 12.63 8.04
CA SER A 186 -3.45 11.80 7.02
C SER A 186 -2.79 12.01 5.64
N ALA A 187 -2.61 10.93 4.88
CA ALA A 187 -2.00 11.01 3.55
C ALA A 187 -2.92 11.76 2.56
N ALA A 188 -2.33 12.65 1.75
CA ALA A 188 -3.04 13.39 0.71
C ALA A 188 -3.25 12.56 -0.58
N THR A 189 -3.92 11.42 -0.46
CA THR A 189 -4.34 10.64 -1.63
C THR A 189 -5.66 11.16 -2.18
N ASP A 190 -5.90 10.99 -3.49
CA ASP A 190 -7.15 11.41 -4.15
C ASP A 190 -8.39 10.83 -3.47
N GLU A 191 -8.30 9.58 -2.99
CA GLU A 191 -9.38 8.91 -2.25
C GLU A 191 -9.68 9.64 -0.92
N VAL A 192 -8.63 9.99 -0.15
CA VAL A 192 -8.78 10.69 1.14
C VAL A 192 -9.37 12.08 0.94
N ILE A 193 -8.86 12.82 -0.06
CA ILE A 193 -9.35 14.16 -0.40
C ILE A 193 -10.83 14.09 -0.81
N THR A 194 -11.20 13.13 -1.65
CA THR A 194 -12.58 12.92 -2.09
C THR A 194 -13.52 12.61 -0.92
N ILE A 195 -13.09 11.79 0.04
CA ILE A 195 -13.89 11.45 1.23
C ILE A 195 -14.08 12.70 2.10
N LEU A 196 -13.00 13.45 2.36
CA LEU A 196 -13.04 14.67 3.18
C LEU A 196 -13.94 15.74 2.56
N GLN A 197 -13.87 15.94 1.24
CA GLN A 197 -14.75 16.86 0.51
C GLN A 197 -16.22 16.44 0.63
N LYS A 198 -16.55 15.16 0.37
CA LYS A 198 -17.92 14.64 0.53
C LYS A 198 -18.44 14.82 1.95
N LEU A 199 -17.60 14.57 2.95
CA LEU A 199 -17.96 14.70 4.35
C LEU A 199 -18.28 16.15 4.72
N LYS A 200 -17.46 17.10 4.22
CA LYS A 200 -17.69 18.53 4.40
C LYS A 200 -18.99 18.97 3.71
N ASP A 201 -19.17 18.62 2.46
CA ASP A 201 -20.30 19.08 1.64
C ASP A 201 -21.65 18.53 2.12
N ARG A 202 -21.68 17.27 2.55
CA ARG A 202 -22.94 16.55 2.86
C ARG A 202 -23.34 16.59 4.32
N HIS A 203 -22.37 16.56 5.24
CA HIS A 203 -22.64 16.31 6.66
C HIS A 203 -22.10 17.41 7.57
N PHE A 204 -20.88 17.87 7.35
CA PHE A 204 -20.16 18.79 8.26
C PHE A 204 -19.53 19.99 7.53
N PRO A 205 -20.31 21.01 7.15
CA PRO A 205 -19.81 22.16 6.37
C PRO A 205 -18.65 22.93 7.01
N GLU A 206 -18.57 22.91 8.34
CA GLU A 206 -17.53 23.57 9.14
C GLU A 206 -16.24 22.74 9.27
N LEU A 207 -16.20 21.53 8.67
CA LEU A 207 -15.02 20.66 8.73
C LEU A 207 -13.81 21.35 8.10
N ASP A 208 -12.71 21.39 8.85
CA ASP A 208 -11.43 21.87 8.36
C ASP A 208 -10.66 20.71 7.73
N ILE A 209 -10.65 20.67 6.40
CA ILE A 209 -9.93 19.66 5.60
C ILE A 209 -8.41 19.84 5.75
N GLY A 210 -7.95 21.10 5.87
CA GLY A 210 -6.52 21.43 5.95
C GLY A 210 -5.87 20.83 7.20
N ALA A 211 -6.61 20.75 8.31
CA ALA A 211 -6.13 20.13 9.54
C ALA A 211 -5.84 18.62 9.41
N PHE A 212 -6.36 17.92 8.39
CA PHE A 212 -6.09 16.48 8.20
C PHE A 212 -4.96 16.21 7.22
N LEU A 213 -4.82 17.05 6.19
CA LEU A 213 -3.85 16.86 5.12
C LEU A 213 -2.47 17.40 5.51
N PRO A 214 -1.36 16.85 4.96
CA PRO A 214 -0.03 17.35 5.23
C PRO A 214 0.07 18.82 4.81
N GLU A 215 0.85 19.61 5.53
CA GLU A 215 1.18 20.97 5.08
C GLU A 215 1.87 20.86 3.72
N VAL A 216 1.36 21.61 2.74
CA VAL A 216 2.03 21.73 1.44
C VAL A 216 3.25 22.61 1.68
N ASP A 217 4.42 21.99 1.79
CA ASP A 217 5.69 22.71 1.79
C ASP A 217 5.86 23.34 0.40
N ASP A 218 5.57 24.65 0.28
CA ASP A 218 5.78 25.45 -0.93
C ASP A 218 7.29 25.57 -1.32
N THR A 219 8.19 24.93 -0.57
CA THR A 219 9.65 25.03 -0.71
C THR A 219 10.26 24.23 -1.87
N VAL A 220 9.48 23.38 -2.58
CA VAL A 220 10.00 22.57 -3.70
C VAL A 220 9.75 23.22 -5.07
N VAL A 221 8.99 24.32 -5.15
CA VAL A 221 8.67 24.96 -6.44
C VAL A 221 9.84 25.79 -7.02
N GLU A 222 10.85 26.16 -6.23
CA GLU A 222 11.99 26.96 -6.72
C GLU A 222 13.16 26.16 -7.34
N GLN A 223 13.19 24.83 -7.24
CA GLN A 223 14.33 24.04 -7.80
C GLN A 223 14.13 23.49 -9.22
N VAL A 224 13.02 23.83 -9.88
CA VAL A 224 12.77 23.45 -11.30
C VAL A 224 12.77 24.69 -12.22
N ALA A 225 13.07 25.88 -11.68
CA ALA A 225 13.12 27.14 -12.43
C ALA A 225 14.51 27.82 -12.39
N ALA A 226 15.59 27.04 -12.24
CA ALA A 226 16.98 27.51 -12.37
C ALA A 226 17.77 26.65 -13.36
#